data_AF-G0WPE5-F1
#
_entry.id   AF-G0WPE5-F1
#
_cell.length_a   1.000
_cell.length_b   1.000
_cell.length_c   1.000
_cell.angle_alpha   90.00
_cell.angle_beta   90.00
_cell.angle_gamma   90.00
#
_symmetry.space_group_name_H-M   'P 1'
#
loop_
_entity.id
_entity.type
_entity.pdbx_description
1 polymer ?
#
loop_
_entity_poly.entity_id
_entity_poly.type
_entity_poly.pdbx_seq_one_letter_code
_entity_poly.pdbx_strand_id
1 'polypeptide(L)'
;MSIRTTSAVLKAYDVLIAQPVSANGLSPAERDAIVISAIVNEDGETFVLSRFGDAQWDLRPFFDQANVAHSYKFINWDMGMPRALIDDCKAVAYAWFKRGMPRSKPPIARGITTFAVVSAMPFVRWLNDLGVSSFADVRPIHVSNYVHYCKYELKLKPLPLYGRLRVIDFLWVFSADTMFPIQSYPWGNSTLWRICGVANVKGLGAATKESPNKPSVMRESPQHLIRAAHEPDELFRL
;
A
#
# COMPACT_ATOMS: atom_id res chain seq x y z
N MET A 1 -24.71 -16.97 14.11
CA MET A 1 -24.47 -15.51 14.03
C MET A 1 -25.82 -14.82 14.08
N SER A 2 -26.01 -13.89 15.02
CA SER A 2 -27.29 -13.19 15.22
C SER A 2 -27.42 -12.02 14.24
N ILE A 3 -28.63 -11.74 13.77
CA ILE A 3 -28.97 -10.65 12.83
C ILE A 3 -28.47 -9.27 13.34
N ARG A 4 -28.42 -9.09 14.67
CA ARG A 4 -27.91 -7.87 15.31
C ARG A 4 -26.40 -7.67 15.10
N THR A 5 -25.61 -8.76 15.12
CA THR A 5 -24.17 -8.71 14.90
C THR A 5 -23.84 -8.32 13.45
N THR A 6 -24.64 -8.78 12.49
CA THR A 6 -24.47 -8.42 11.07
C THR A 6 -24.76 -6.94 10.81
N SER A 7 -25.78 -6.36 11.46
CA SER A 7 -26.13 -4.94 11.33
C SER A 7 -25.07 -4.00 11.91
N ALA A 8 -24.48 -4.36 13.05
CA ALA A 8 -23.40 -3.61 13.69
C ALA A 8 -22.12 -3.59 12.83
N VAL A 9 -21.77 -4.74 12.23
CA VAL A 9 -20.62 -4.87 11.32
C VAL A 9 -20.84 -4.03 10.06
N LEU A 10 -22.04 -4.05 9.46
CA LEU A 10 -22.38 -3.23 8.30
C LEU A 10 -22.21 -1.73 8.58
N LYS A 11 -22.69 -1.23 9.72
CA LYS A 11 -22.53 0.18 10.11
C LYS A 11 -21.07 0.62 10.29
N ALA A 12 -20.21 -0.23 10.84
CA ALA A 12 -18.78 0.06 10.93
C ALA A 12 -18.12 0.14 9.54
N TYR A 13 -18.54 -0.71 8.60
CA TYR A 13 -18.11 -0.62 7.21
C TYR A 13 -18.66 0.63 6.51
N ASP A 14 -19.88 1.08 6.82
CA ASP A 14 -20.46 2.30 6.24
C ASP A 14 -19.65 3.55 6.62
N VAL A 15 -19.18 3.64 7.87
CA VAL A 15 -18.30 4.73 8.35
C VAL A 15 -17.01 4.78 7.54
N LEU A 16 -16.45 3.61 7.23
CA LEU A 16 -15.27 3.49 6.40
C LEU A 16 -15.56 3.84 4.95
N ILE A 17 -16.71 3.41 4.39
CA ILE A 17 -17.13 3.72 3.02
C ILE A 17 -17.21 5.23 2.82
N ALA A 18 -17.77 5.96 3.78
CA ALA A 18 -17.91 7.42 3.75
C ALA A 18 -16.58 8.20 3.80
N GLN A 19 -15.46 7.57 4.18
CA GLN A 19 -14.15 8.23 4.19
C GLN A 19 -13.64 8.49 2.77
N PRO A 20 -12.86 9.58 2.55
CA PRO A 20 -12.35 9.95 1.24
C PRO A 20 -11.49 8.84 0.64
N VAL A 21 -11.49 8.68 -0.68
CA VAL A 21 -10.73 7.60 -1.34
C VAL A 21 -9.21 7.81 -1.33
N SER A 22 -8.77 9.02 -1.03
CA SER A 22 -7.36 9.41 -0.91
C SER A 22 -7.19 10.39 0.24
N ALA A 23 -6.00 10.40 0.83
CA ALA A 23 -5.57 11.36 1.84
C ALA A 23 -5.00 12.65 1.20
N ASN A 24 -4.70 12.63 -0.11
CA ASN A 24 -4.11 13.76 -0.80
C ASN A 24 -5.14 14.86 -1.07
N GLY A 25 -4.69 16.11 -1.09
CA GLY A 25 -5.53 17.30 -1.28
C GLY A 25 -6.31 17.75 -0.03
N LEU A 26 -6.23 17.00 1.07
CA LEU A 26 -6.81 17.39 2.36
C LEU A 26 -5.82 18.22 3.19
N SER A 27 -6.34 19.09 4.05
CA SER A 27 -5.49 19.73 5.07
C SER A 27 -4.94 18.68 6.05
N PRO A 28 -3.84 18.95 6.76
CA PRO A 28 -3.29 18.02 7.74
C PRO A 28 -4.31 17.59 8.81
N ALA A 29 -5.18 18.50 9.26
CA ALA A 29 -6.20 18.19 10.25
C ALA A 29 -7.30 17.26 9.70
N GLU A 30 -7.80 17.53 8.49
CA GLU A 30 -8.79 16.67 7.83
C GLU A 30 -8.23 15.29 7.52
N ARG A 31 -6.98 15.26 7.02
CA ARG A 31 -6.25 14.03 6.74
C ARG A 31 -6.08 13.20 8.01
N ASP A 32 -5.59 13.81 9.08
CA ASP A 32 -5.33 13.10 10.33
C ASP A 32 -6.62 12.62 11.01
N ALA A 33 -7.77 13.25 10.69
CA ALA A 33 -9.09 12.86 11.18
C ALA A 33 -9.74 11.67 10.43
N ILE A 34 -9.21 11.24 9.28
CA ILE A 34 -9.73 10.11 8.50
C ILE A 34 -9.82 8.86 9.41
N VAL A 35 -11.00 8.25 9.46
CA VAL A 35 -11.24 7.03 10.23
C VAL A 35 -10.65 5.81 9.49
N ILE A 36 -9.75 5.08 10.14
CA ILE A 36 -9.14 3.86 9.58
C ILE A 36 -9.90 2.61 10.02
N SER A 37 -10.41 2.62 11.25
CA SER A 37 -11.18 1.51 11.81
C SER A 37 -12.14 1.99 12.90
N ALA A 38 -13.28 1.31 12.97
CA ALA A 38 -14.30 1.54 13.98
C ALA A 38 -15.01 0.22 14.31
N ILE A 39 -15.66 0.19 15.46
CA ILE A 39 -16.60 -0.86 15.87
C ILE A 39 -17.92 -0.22 16.26
N VAL A 40 -18.98 -1.02 16.29
CA VAL A 40 -20.28 -0.59 16.79
C VAL A 40 -20.56 -1.36 18.08
N ASN A 41 -20.93 -0.66 19.16
CA ASN A 41 -21.25 -1.27 20.43
C ASN A 41 -22.66 -1.91 20.42
N GLU A 42 -23.07 -2.48 21.55
CA GLU A 42 -24.39 -3.11 21.71
C GLU A 42 -25.55 -2.11 21.57
N ASP A 43 -25.31 -0.83 21.88
CA ASP A 43 -26.28 0.26 21.77
C ASP A 43 -26.38 0.86 20.35
N GLY A 44 -25.55 0.40 19.42
CA GLY A 44 -25.53 0.87 18.03
C GLY A 44 -24.71 2.14 17.79
N GLU A 45 -23.95 2.59 18.78
CA GLU A 45 -23.01 3.71 18.69
C GLU A 45 -21.69 3.28 18.04
N THR A 46 -21.14 4.15 17.19
CA THR A 46 -19.84 3.90 16.54
C THR A 46 -18.70 4.40 17.39
N PHE A 47 -17.78 3.50 17.73
CA PHE A 47 -16.51 3.80 18.39
C PHE A 47 -15.38 3.71 17.38
N VAL A 48 -14.72 4.85 17.13
CA VAL A 48 -13.53 4.89 16.29
C VAL A 48 -12.34 4.33 17.06
N LEU A 49 -11.68 3.32 16.50
CA LEU A 49 -10.51 2.67 17.11
C LEU A 49 -9.20 3.30 16.67
N SER A 50 -9.10 3.71 15.41
CA SER A 50 -7.91 4.41 14.92
C SER A 50 -8.21 5.33 13.75
N ARG A 51 -7.39 6.36 13.62
CA ARG A 51 -7.39 7.38 12.57
C ARG A 51 -6.07 7.42 11.83
N PHE A 52 -6.07 8.07 10.68
CA PHE A 52 -4.88 8.19 9.83
C PHE A 52 -3.71 8.84 10.59
N GLY A 53 -3.99 9.89 11.37
CA GLY A 53 -2.99 10.60 12.17
C GLY A 53 -2.33 9.76 13.25
N ASP A 54 -2.99 8.70 13.73
CA ASP A 54 -2.53 7.93 14.89
C ASP A 54 -1.22 7.18 14.63
N ALA A 55 -0.38 7.07 15.66
CA ALA A 55 0.86 6.30 15.60
C ALA A 55 0.61 4.79 15.41
N GLN A 56 -0.57 4.30 15.81
CA GLN A 56 -0.98 2.92 15.65
C GLN A 56 -2.33 2.86 14.95
N TRP A 57 -2.42 2.05 13.89
CA TRP A 57 -3.70 1.68 13.29
C TRP A 57 -4.15 0.33 13.84
N ASP A 58 -5.33 0.31 14.46
CA ASP A 58 -5.95 -0.89 15.00
C ASP A 58 -6.85 -1.54 13.96
N LEU A 59 -6.44 -2.68 13.44
CA LEU A 59 -7.16 -3.38 12.39
C LEU A 59 -7.89 -4.62 12.90
N ARG A 60 -7.97 -4.82 14.22
CA ARG A 60 -8.69 -5.95 14.84
C ARG A 60 -10.10 -6.19 14.28
N PRO A 61 -10.92 -5.17 13.98
CA PRO A 61 -12.27 -5.39 13.44
C PRO A 61 -12.30 -6.12 12.10
N PHE A 62 -11.19 -6.13 11.36
CA PHE A 62 -11.09 -6.76 10.04
C PHE A 62 -10.54 -8.19 10.08
N PHE A 63 -10.33 -8.76 11.28
CA PHE A 63 -9.86 -10.13 11.46
C PHE A 63 -10.94 -10.99 12.11
N ASP A 64 -11.68 -11.74 11.30
CA ASP A 64 -12.68 -12.71 11.79
C ASP A 64 -12.03 -13.95 12.43
N GLN A 65 -10.78 -14.25 12.06
CA GLN A 65 -10.12 -15.50 12.41
C GLN A 65 -9.30 -15.35 13.70
N ALA A 66 -9.51 -16.27 14.65
CA ALA A 66 -8.81 -16.29 15.95
C ALA A 66 -7.32 -16.70 15.84
N ASN A 67 -6.92 -17.33 14.75
CA ASN A 67 -5.56 -17.87 14.55
C ASN A 67 -4.52 -16.82 14.09
N VAL A 68 -4.91 -15.56 13.92
CA VAL A 68 -3.97 -14.49 13.60
C VAL A 68 -3.40 -13.91 14.90
N ALA A 69 -2.08 -14.01 15.06
CA ALA A 69 -1.40 -13.49 16.25
C ALA A 69 -1.68 -12.00 16.44
N HIS A 70 -1.82 -11.59 17.70
CA HIS A 70 -2.30 -10.26 18.08
C HIS A 70 -1.49 -9.12 17.44
N SER A 71 -0.17 -9.26 17.34
CA SER A 71 0.72 -8.27 16.74
C SER A 71 0.44 -8.00 15.25
N TYR A 72 -0.12 -8.96 14.50
CA TYR A 72 -0.47 -8.77 13.09
C TYR A 72 -1.79 -8.02 12.88
N LYS A 73 -2.51 -7.71 13.96
CA LYS A 73 -3.77 -6.96 13.92
C LYS A 73 -3.57 -5.45 14.05
N PHE A 74 -2.34 -4.98 14.17
CA PHE A 74 -1.99 -3.57 14.28
C PHE A 74 -0.94 -3.19 13.25
N ILE A 75 -0.93 -1.92 12.87
CA ILE A 75 0.20 -1.29 12.21
C ILE A 75 0.76 -0.24 13.15
N ASN A 76 2.02 -0.41 13.54
CA ASN A 76 2.74 0.57 14.34
C ASN A 76 3.63 1.40 13.39
N TRP A 77 3.27 2.66 13.23
CA TRP A 77 4.06 3.63 12.49
C TRP A 77 5.10 4.23 13.41
N ASP A 78 6.36 4.15 13.00
CA ASP A 78 7.47 4.67 13.77
C ASP A 78 7.53 6.19 13.61
N MET A 79 6.83 6.91 14.48
CA MET A 79 6.71 8.36 14.42
C MET A 79 8.02 9.10 14.75
N GLY A 80 9.08 8.38 15.13
CA GLY A 80 10.44 8.93 15.24
C GLY A 80 11.16 9.05 13.90
N MET A 81 10.62 8.47 12.83
CA MET A 81 11.12 8.62 11.46
C MET A 81 10.67 9.95 10.83
N PRO A 82 11.30 10.41 9.73
CA PRO A 82 10.89 11.62 9.03
C PRO A 82 9.40 11.60 8.68
N ARG A 83 8.67 12.63 9.12
CA ARG A 83 7.20 12.67 9.04
C ARG A 83 6.69 12.52 7.61
N ALA A 84 7.36 13.12 6.64
CA ALA A 84 7.01 13.01 5.22
C ALA A 84 7.05 11.56 4.71
N LEU A 85 8.07 10.77 5.09
CA LEU A 85 8.15 9.35 4.71
C LEU A 85 7.03 8.52 5.33
N ILE A 86 6.72 8.77 6.61
CA ILE A 86 5.65 8.04 7.32
C ILE A 86 4.28 8.41 6.76
N ASP A 87 4.00 9.69 6.57
CA ASP A 87 2.72 10.16 6.06
C ASP A 87 2.45 9.66 4.64
N ASP A 88 3.46 9.64 3.76
CA ASP A 88 3.32 9.07 2.42
C ASP A 88 3.14 7.54 2.45
N CYS A 89 3.84 6.83 3.34
CA CYS A 89 3.60 5.39 3.53
C CYS A 89 2.19 5.10 4.03
N LYS A 90 1.67 5.91 4.95
CA LYS A 90 0.29 5.85 5.42
C LYS A 90 -0.68 6.13 4.27
N ALA A 91 -0.43 7.17 3.46
CA ALA A 91 -1.28 7.52 2.32
C ALA A 91 -1.37 6.36 1.31
N VAL A 92 -0.24 5.75 0.98
CA VAL A 92 -0.17 4.55 0.13
C VAL A 92 -0.93 3.38 0.75
N ALA A 93 -0.70 3.08 2.02
CA ALA A 93 -1.38 1.98 2.72
C ALA A 93 -2.90 2.20 2.75
N TYR A 94 -3.33 3.42 3.04
CA TYR A 94 -4.73 3.82 3.08
C TYR A 94 -5.40 3.72 1.71
N ALA A 95 -4.82 4.34 0.68
CA ALA A 95 -5.34 4.28 -0.68
C ALA A 95 -5.42 2.83 -1.17
N TRP A 96 -4.36 2.04 -0.95
CA TRP A 96 -4.37 0.63 -1.31
C TRP A 96 -5.43 -0.17 -0.55
N PHE A 97 -5.60 0.06 0.75
CA PHE A 97 -6.64 -0.60 1.55
C PHE A 97 -8.05 -0.23 1.09
N LYS A 98 -8.24 1.01 0.65
CA LYS A 98 -9.54 1.55 0.27
C LYS A 98 -9.98 1.11 -1.13
N ARG A 99 -9.08 1.18 -2.13
CA ARG A 99 -9.43 0.94 -3.54
C ARG A 99 -8.66 -0.19 -4.22
N GLY A 100 -7.62 -0.72 -3.60
CA GLY A 100 -6.76 -1.74 -4.21
C GLY A 100 -5.78 -1.16 -5.24
N MET A 101 -5.05 -2.06 -5.91
CA MET A 101 -4.21 -1.69 -7.06
C MET A 101 -5.11 -1.46 -8.28
N PRO A 102 -4.66 -0.69 -9.31
CA PRO A 102 -5.36 -0.63 -10.57
C PRO A 102 -5.74 -2.01 -11.09
N ARG A 103 -7.03 -2.22 -11.40
CA ARG A 103 -7.61 -3.49 -11.89
C ARG A 103 -7.55 -4.66 -10.88
N SER A 104 -7.34 -4.38 -9.60
CA SER A 104 -7.33 -5.38 -8.52
C SER A 104 -8.27 -4.98 -7.40
N LYS A 105 -8.82 -5.97 -6.69
CA LYS A 105 -9.61 -5.71 -5.48
C LYS A 105 -8.72 -5.17 -4.35
N PRO A 106 -9.29 -4.40 -3.40
CA PRO A 106 -8.60 -4.06 -2.17
C PRO A 106 -8.05 -5.29 -1.43
N PRO A 107 -6.90 -5.15 -0.74
CA PRO A 107 -6.34 -6.23 0.08
C PRO A 107 -7.18 -6.45 1.34
N ILE A 108 -7.09 -7.65 1.91
CA ILE A 108 -7.53 -7.91 3.28
C ILE A 108 -6.58 -7.24 4.29
N ALA A 109 -7.02 -7.08 5.54
CA ALA A 109 -6.23 -6.44 6.60
C ALA A 109 -4.82 -7.05 6.79
N ARG A 110 -4.69 -8.38 6.67
CA ARG A 110 -3.39 -9.06 6.69
C ARG A 110 -2.42 -8.55 5.61
N GLY A 111 -2.93 -8.19 4.44
CA GLY A 111 -2.13 -7.67 3.34
C GLY A 111 -1.50 -6.32 3.69
N ILE A 112 -2.26 -5.41 4.28
CA ILE A 112 -1.78 -4.07 4.67
C ILE A 112 -0.84 -4.12 5.87
N THR A 113 -1.10 -4.99 6.86
CA THR A 113 -0.17 -5.16 7.99
C THR A 113 1.15 -5.77 7.54
N THR A 114 1.10 -6.76 6.64
CA THR A 114 2.31 -7.33 6.03
C THR A 114 3.07 -6.29 5.21
N PHE A 115 2.38 -5.47 4.42
CA PHE A 115 3.00 -4.38 3.65
C PHE A 115 3.76 -3.41 4.55
N ALA A 116 3.12 -2.93 5.62
CA ALA A 116 3.74 -1.97 6.52
C ALA A 116 5.00 -2.56 7.18
N VAL A 117 4.89 -3.76 7.75
CA VAL A 117 5.97 -4.38 8.53
C VAL A 117 7.11 -4.91 7.66
N VAL A 118 6.80 -5.58 6.54
CA VAL A 118 7.80 -6.28 5.72
C VAL A 118 8.41 -5.37 4.66
N SER A 119 7.67 -4.34 4.23
CA SER A 119 8.04 -3.50 3.09
C SER A 119 8.32 -2.06 3.51
N ALA A 120 7.30 -1.35 3.99
CA ALA A 120 7.36 0.10 4.18
C ALA A 120 8.35 0.49 5.28
N MET A 121 8.18 -0.03 6.50
CA MET A 121 9.01 0.38 7.64
C MET A 121 10.51 0.07 7.46
N PRO A 122 10.92 -1.11 6.93
CA PRO A 122 12.32 -1.36 6.62
C PRO A 122 12.92 -0.38 5.60
N PHE A 123 12.16 0.02 4.58
CA PHE A 123 12.64 0.97 3.58
C PHE A 123 12.73 2.40 4.12
N VAL A 124 11.74 2.82 4.92
CA VAL A 124 11.78 4.13 5.61
C VAL A 124 13.00 4.24 6.51
N ARG A 125 13.29 3.20 7.31
CA ARG A 125 14.49 3.18 8.17
C ARG A 125 15.78 3.26 7.35
N TRP A 126 15.88 2.48 6.27
CA TRP A 126 17.03 2.54 5.37
C TRP A 126 17.25 3.95 4.78
N LEU A 127 16.18 4.62 4.35
CA LEU A 127 16.26 5.98 3.84
C LEU A 127 16.67 6.97 4.93
N ASN A 128 16.10 6.85 6.13
CA ASN A 128 16.46 7.67 7.27
C ASN A 128 17.94 7.54 7.65
N ASP A 129 18.49 6.33 7.64
CA ASP A 129 19.92 6.08 7.93
C ASP A 129 20.84 6.73 6.89
N LEU A 130 20.34 6.99 5.69
CA LEU A 130 21.02 7.73 4.62
C LEU A 130 20.74 9.24 4.64
N GLY A 131 20.00 9.74 5.63
CA GLY A 131 19.62 11.15 5.76
C GLY A 131 18.54 11.61 4.78
N VAL A 132 17.80 10.69 4.17
CA VAL A 132 16.69 11.01 3.26
C VAL A 132 15.42 11.27 4.07
N SER A 133 14.83 12.46 3.93
CA SER A 133 13.68 12.90 4.71
C SER A 133 12.33 12.81 3.99
N SER A 134 12.32 12.67 2.66
CA SER A 134 11.09 12.56 1.85
C SER A 134 11.28 11.62 0.66
N PHE A 135 10.19 11.11 0.08
CA PHE A 135 10.29 10.26 -1.12
C PHE A 135 10.64 11.06 -2.38
N ALA A 136 10.40 12.38 -2.41
CA ALA A 136 10.85 13.25 -3.50
C ALA A 136 12.39 13.33 -3.60
N ASP A 137 13.09 13.13 -2.49
CA ASP A 137 14.56 13.12 -2.42
C ASP A 137 15.16 11.75 -2.78
N VAL A 138 14.33 10.75 -3.06
CA VAL A 138 14.81 9.41 -3.42
C VAL A 138 15.37 9.43 -4.83
N ARG A 139 16.66 9.10 -4.94
CA ARG A 139 17.38 8.99 -6.21
C ARG A 139 17.54 7.52 -6.63
N PRO A 140 17.77 7.25 -7.92
CA PRO A 140 18.01 5.89 -8.41
C PRO A 140 19.11 5.13 -7.65
N ILE A 141 20.15 5.83 -7.18
CA ILE A 141 21.22 5.22 -6.37
C ILE A 141 20.72 4.69 -5.02
N HIS A 142 19.76 5.36 -4.36
CA HIS A 142 19.19 4.87 -3.10
C HIS A 142 18.42 3.57 -3.33
N VAL A 143 17.63 3.50 -4.41
CA VAL A 143 16.88 2.30 -4.79
C VAL A 143 17.83 1.16 -5.16
N SER A 144 18.82 1.41 -6.01
CA SER A 144 19.80 0.41 -6.43
C SER A 144 20.57 -0.17 -5.23
N ASN A 145 21.04 0.70 -4.33
CA ASN A 145 21.77 0.27 -3.13
C ASN A 145 20.87 -0.53 -2.18
N TYR A 146 19.60 -0.14 -2.01
CA TYR A 146 18.67 -0.90 -1.19
C TYR A 146 18.36 -2.28 -1.78
N VAL A 147 18.20 -2.37 -3.11
CA VAL A 147 18.04 -3.65 -3.81
C VAL A 147 19.28 -4.53 -3.63
N HIS A 148 20.47 -3.95 -3.77
CA HIS A 148 21.74 -4.65 -3.53
C HIS A 148 21.82 -5.17 -2.09
N TYR A 149 21.60 -4.30 -1.11
CA TYR A 149 21.56 -4.63 0.31
C TYR A 149 20.59 -5.78 0.61
N CYS A 150 19.36 -5.71 0.11
CA CYS A 150 18.36 -6.76 0.32
C CYS A 150 18.77 -8.11 -0.32
N LYS A 151 19.43 -8.07 -1.48
CA LYS A 151 19.82 -9.28 -2.22
C LYS A 151 21.06 -9.95 -1.69
N TYR A 152 22.11 -9.18 -1.41
CA TYR A 152 23.44 -9.71 -1.18
C TYR A 152 23.83 -9.70 0.30
N GLU A 153 23.42 -8.66 1.03
CA GLU A 153 23.70 -8.56 2.47
C GLU A 153 22.66 -9.33 3.28
N LEU A 154 21.37 -9.04 3.06
CA LEU A 154 20.27 -9.76 3.73
C LEU A 154 19.98 -11.14 3.11
N LYS A 155 20.53 -11.43 1.92
CA LYS A 155 20.39 -12.72 1.22
C LYS A 155 18.93 -13.18 1.07
N LEU A 156 18.02 -12.23 0.82
CA LEU A 156 16.60 -12.53 0.72
C LEU A 156 16.31 -13.38 -0.52
N LYS A 157 15.55 -14.47 -0.32
CA LYS A 157 15.01 -15.31 -1.41
C LYS A 157 14.00 -14.52 -2.26
N PRO A 158 13.69 -14.95 -3.50
CA PRO A 158 12.85 -14.20 -4.45
C PRO A 158 11.52 -13.66 -3.90
N LEU A 159 10.73 -14.48 -3.19
CA LEU A 159 9.44 -14.05 -2.64
C LEU A 159 9.58 -13.08 -1.45
N PRO A 160 10.40 -13.37 -0.42
CA PRO A 160 10.72 -12.39 0.62
C PRO A 160 11.29 -11.07 0.07
N LEU A 161 12.16 -11.14 -0.94
CA LEU A 161 12.73 -9.98 -1.60
C LEU A 161 11.65 -9.14 -2.31
N TYR A 162 10.74 -9.80 -3.03
CA TYR A 162 9.57 -9.12 -3.62
C TYR A 162 8.74 -8.41 -2.56
N GLY A 163 8.44 -9.07 -1.44
CA GLY A 163 7.74 -8.47 -0.31
C GLY A 163 8.49 -7.25 0.27
N ARG A 164 9.82 -7.36 0.43
CA ARG A 164 10.68 -6.29 0.98
C ARG A 164 10.73 -5.05 0.10
N LEU A 165 10.73 -5.22 -1.22
CA LEU A 165 10.89 -4.13 -2.19
C LEU A 165 9.55 -3.55 -2.68
N ARG A 166 8.42 -4.19 -2.34
CA ARG A 166 7.09 -3.84 -2.83
C ARG A 166 6.65 -2.39 -2.56
N VAL A 167 7.11 -1.79 -1.46
CA VAL A 167 6.82 -0.40 -1.13
C VAL A 167 7.26 0.56 -2.22
N ILE A 168 8.40 0.30 -2.87
CA ILE A 168 8.93 1.18 -3.94
C ILE A 168 7.99 1.17 -5.15
N ASP A 169 7.42 0.01 -5.48
CA ASP A 169 6.44 -0.12 -6.57
C ASP A 169 5.12 0.58 -6.20
N PHE A 170 4.69 0.49 -4.94
CA PHE A 170 3.48 1.16 -4.49
C PHE A 170 3.63 2.67 -4.44
N LEU A 171 4.78 3.19 -4.00
CA LEU A 171 5.09 4.62 -4.04
C LEU A 171 5.05 5.17 -5.48
N TRP A 172 5.45 4.37 -6.46
CA TRP A 172 5.28 4.74 -7.88
C TRP A 172 3.80 4.76 -8.30
N VAL A 173 3.08 3.67 -8.02
CA VAL A 173 1.69 3.47 -8.48
C VAL A 173 0.71 4.42 -7.81
N PHE A 174 0.94 4.78 -6.56
CA PHE A 174 0.10 5.69 -5.76
C PHE A 174 0.74 7.09 -5.62
N SER A 175 1.58 7.50 -6.58
CA SER A 175 2.24 8.81 -6.55
C SER A 175 1.25 9.98 -6.46
N ALA A 176 0.07 9.85 -7.06
CA ALA A 176 -1.01 10.83 -6.97
C ALA A 176 -1.66 10.91 -5.57
N ASP A 177 -1.41 9.96 -4.68
CA ASP A 177 -1.93 9.94 -3.30
C ASP A 177 -0.87 10.39 -2.27
N THR A 178 0.37 10.58 -2.71
CA THR A 178 1.49 11.02 -1.84
C THR A 178 1.76 12.51 -1.97
N MET A 179 2.24 13.13 -0.90
CA MET A 179 2.62 14.53 -0.87
C MET A 179 4.00 14.77 -1.49
N PHE A 180 4.94 13.83 -1.29
CA PHE A 180 6.31 13.92 -1.80
C PHE A 180 6.62 12.73 -2.71
N PRO A 181 5.97 12.60 -3.89
CA PRO A 181 6.11 11.42 -4.73
C PRO A 181 7.56 11.19 -5.18
N ILE A 182 7.93 9.92 -5.42
CA ILE A 182 9.20 9.61 -6.09
C ILE A 182 9.20 10.21 -7.50
N GLN A 183 10.32 10.81 -7.90
CA GLN A 183 10.39 11.65 -9.10
C GLN A 183 10.70 10.88 -10.39
N SER A 184 11.13 9.62 -10.28
CA SER A 184 11.54 8.80 -11.43
C SER A 184 11.11 7.35 -11.26
N TYR A 185 10.80 6.68 -12.37
CA TYR A 185 10.41 5.27 -12.34
C TYR A 185 11.53 4.41 -11.71
N PRO A 186 11.24 3.66 -10.64
CA PRO A 186 12.27 3.09 -9.78
C PRO A 186 13.02 1.89 -10.38
N TRP A 187 12.49 1.29 -11.45
CA TRP A 187 13.02 0.03 -11.99
C TRP A 187 13.73 0.15 -13.34
N GLY A 188 13.92 1.38 -13.86
CA GLY A 188 14.57 1.62 -15.14
C GLY A 188 13.88 0.86 -16.28
N ASN A 189 14.62 0.01 -17.01
CA ASN A 189 14.09 -0.82 -18.10
C ASN A 189 13.59 -2.21 -17.63
N SER A 190 13.40 -2.39 -16.33
CA SER A 190 12.98 -3.65 -15.72
C SER A 190 11.67 -3.50 -14.95
N THR A 191 11.28 -4.56 -14.27
CA THR A 191 10.15 -4.59 -13.33
C THR A 191 10.59 -5.19 -12.01
N LEU A 192 9.90 -4.84 -10.92
CA LEU A 192 10.12 -5.45 -9.61
C LEU A 192 10.10 -6.99 -9.69
N TRP A 193 9.15 -7.54 -10.45
CA TRP A 193 9.01 -8.99 -10.63
C TRP A 193 10.26 -9.65 -11.21
N ARG A 194 10.85 -9.03 -12.25
CA ARG A 194 12.07 -9.49 -12.90
C ARG A 194 13.29 -9.29 -11.99
N ILE A 195 13.40 -8.14 -11.33
CA ILE A 195 14.49 -7.84 -10.39
C ILE A 195 14.54 -8.88 -9.26
N CYS A 196 13.39 -9.30 -8.74
CA CYS A 196 13.30 -10.27 -7.67
C CYS A 196 13.49 -11.72 -8.12
N GLY A 197 13.50 -11.99 -9.44
CA GLY A 197 13.61 -13.35 -9.98
C GLY A 197 12.39 -14.23 -9.68
N VAL A 198 11.22 -13.63 -9.43
CA VAL A 198 10.00 -14.39 -9.07
C VAL A 198 9.56 -15.31 -10.22
N ALA A 199 9.81 -14.91 -11.47
CA ALA A 199 9.54 -15.73 -12.65
C ALA A 199 10.27 -17.09 -12.65
N ASN A 200 11.39 -17.21 -11.93
CA ASN A 200 12.20 -18.44 -11.88
C ASN A 200 11.80 -19.37 -10.73
N VAL A 201 10.78 -19.01 -9.94
CA VAL A 201 10.28 -19.85 -8.84
C VAL A 201 9.37 -20.95 -9.41
N LYS A 202 9.77 -22.21 -9.26
CA LYS A 202 8.99 -23.39 -9.71
C LYS A 202 7.57 -23.35 -9.12
N GLY A 203 6.56 -23.56 -9.96
CA GLY A 203 5.14 -23.56 -9.57
C GLY A 203 4.40 -22.23 -9.75
N LEU A 204 5.11 -21.09 -9.80
CA LEU A 204 4.50 -19.78 -10.12
C LEU A 204 4.47 -19.47 -11.62
N GLY A 205 5.34 -20.10 -12.41
CA GLY A 205 5.37 -19.96 -13.87
C GLY A 205 4.18 -20.60 -14.61
N ALA A 206 3.47 -21.54 -13.98
CA ALA A 206 2.34 -22.27 -14.59
C ALA A 206 1.04 -21.45 -14.63
N ALA A 207 0.86 -20.47 -13.76
CA ALA A 207 -0.27 -19.52 -13.81
C ALA A 207 -0.18 -18.52 -14.98
N THR A 208 0.93 -18.56 -15.73
CA THR A 208 1.22 -17.67 -16.87
C THR A 208 1.02 -18.32 -18.25
N LYS A 209 0.50 -19.56 -18.32
CA LYS A 209 0.03 -20.14 -19.58
C LYS A 209 -1.43 -19.70 -19.83
N GLU A 210 -1.53 -18.60 -20.57
CA GLU A 210 -2.61 -18.14 -21.44
C GLU A 210 -3.99 -18.83 -21.32
N SER A 211 -4.95 -18.11 -20.76
CA SER A 211 -6.33 -18.14 -21.27
C SER A 211 -6.51 -16.91 -22.17
N PRO A 212 -7.07 -17.01 -23.39
CA PRO A 212 -6.89 -16.01 -24.44
C PRO A 212 -7.60 -14.65 -24.24
N ASN A 213 -8.11 -14.33 -23.04
CA ASN A 213 -8.96 -13.16 -22.88
C ASN A 213 -8.83 -12.40 -21.53
N LYS A 214 -7.64 -12.37 -20.92
CA LYS A 214 -7.36 -11.45 -19.80
C LYS A 214 -5.96 -10.83 -19.91
N PRO A 215 -5.83 -9.50 -20.10
CA PRO A 215 -4.52 -8.84 -20.01
C PRO A 215 -4.01 -8.90 -18.56
N SER A 216 -2.84 -9.52 -18.38
CA SER A 216 -2.13 -9.57 -17.11
C SER A 216 -1.35 -8.28 -16.89
N VAL A 217 -1.82 -7.48 -15.93
CA VAL A 217 -1.39 -6.11 -15.58
C VAL A 217 0.10 -5.97 -15.22
N MET A 218 0.80 -7.07 -14.91
CA MET A 218 2.21 -7.04 -14.48
C MET A 218 3.25 -7.06 -15.61
N ARG A 219 2.83 -7.15 -16.88
CA ARG A 219 3.76 -7.20 -18.03
C ARG A 219 4.04 -5.87 -18.70
N GLU A 220 3.22 -4.85 -18.46
CA GLU A 220 3.37 -3.56 -19.13
C GLU A 220 4.13 -2.57 -18.27
N SER A 221 5.19 -1.99 -18.85
CA SER A 221 5.92 -0.86 -18.29
C SER A 221 4.93 0.26 -17.97
N PRO A 222 4.96 0.87 -16.76
CA PRO A 222 4.06 1.98 -16.41
C PRO A 222 4.14 3.19 -17.36
N GLN A 223 5.17 3.26 -18.21
CA GLN A 223 5.31 4.26 -19.26
C GLN A 223 4.12 4.29 -20.24
N HIS A 224 3.47 3.15 -20.51
CA HIS A 224 2.26 3.12 -21.35
C HIS A 224 0.98 3.49 -20.57
N LEU A 225 0.96 3.31 -19.25
CA LEU A 225 -0.20 3.57 -18.40
C LEU A 225 -0.35 5.06 -18.04
N ILE A 226 0.75 5.82 -18.05
CA ILE A 226 0.72 7.28 -17.82
C ILE A 226 0.21 8.02 -19.07
N ARG A 227 0.41 7.48 -20.27
CA ARG A 227 -0.04 8.12 -21.52
C ARG A 227 -1.57 8.10 -21.68
N ALA A 228 -2.23 7.08 -21.16
CA ALA A 228 -3.70 6.96 -21.22
C ALA A 228 -4.45 7.85 -20.20
N ALA A 229 -3.75 8.44 -19.21
CA ALA A 229 -4.35 9.33 -18.22
C ALA A 229 -4.24 10.82 -18.58
N HIS A 230 -3.63 11.15 -19.73
CA HIS A 230 -3.33 12.53 -20.16
C HIS A 230 -3.91 12.91 -21.54
N GLU A 231 -4.74 12.07 -22.15
CA GLU A 231 -5.54 12.50 -23.31
C GLU A 231 -6.88 13.07 -22.79
N PRO A 232 -7.15 14.39 -22.93
CA PRO A 232 -8.48 14.91 -22.73
C PRO A 232 -9.39 14.40 -23.85
N ASP A 233 -10.60 13.97 -23.47
CA ASP A 233 -11.67 13.55 -24.38
C ASP A 233 -11.94 14.61 -25.47
N GLU A 234 -11.32 14.46 -26.64
CA GLU A 234 -11.80 15.05 -27.89
C GLU A 234 -12.89 14.16 -28.51
N LEU A 235 -14.02 13.99 -27.83
CA LEU A 235 -15.20 13.34 -28.41
C LEU A 235 -16.54 14.05 -28.13
N PHE A 236 -16.50 15.36 -27.87
CA PHE A 236 -17.68 16.22 -28.03
C PHE A 236 -17.34 17.49 -28.81
N ARG A 237 -17.18 17.34 -30.14
CA ARG A 237 -17.52 18.40 -31.10
C ARG A 237 -18.22 17.79 -32.31
N LEU A 238 -19.49 18.18 -32.45
CA LEU A 238 -20.45 18.01 -33.54
C LEU A 238 -21.18 16.67 -33.60
#